data_AF-D5VPA1-F1
#
_entry.id   AF-D5VPA1-F1
#
_cell.length_a   1.000
_cell.length_b   1.000
_cell.length_c   1.000
_cell.angle_alpha   90.00
_cell.angle_beta   90.00
_cell.angle_gamma   90.00
#
_symmetry.space_group_name_H-M   'P 1'
#
loop_
_entity.id
_entity.type
_entity.pdbx_description
1 polymer ?
#
loop_
_entity_poly.entity_id
_entity_poly.type
_entity_poly.pdbx_seq_one_letter_code
_entity_poly.pdbx_strand_id
1 'polypeptide(L)'
;MSESEPPRRKTLSLKSPVAAPGGPPPLERMVKPSARTTVFTPSAAPPPPPPAPAPVGDWKCKPCGTRFDPPAELADEDHVRCPSCNARLGLASDFRSDPPNVAKLRARYLKKA
;
A
#
# COMPACT_ATOMS: atom_id res chain seq x y z
N MET A 1 27.34 -34.92 -29.02
CA MET A 1 27.24 -34.46 -27.61
C MET A 1 26.10 -33.45 -27.56
N SER A 2 25.02 -33.81 -26.87
CA SER A 2 23.72 -33.12 -26.87
C SER A 2 23.77 -31.85 -26.02
N GLU A 3 23.56 -30.68 -26.62
CA GLU A 3 23.33 -29.45 -25.85
C GLU A 3 21.80 -29.25 -25.72
N SER A 4 21.30 -29.56 -24.52
CA SER A 4 19.88 -29.52 -24.19
C SER A 4 19.42 -28.09 -23.96
N GLU A 5 18.68 -27.52 -24.91
CA GLU A 5 17.95 -26.27 -24.70
C GLU A 5 16.83 -26.50 -23.67
N PRO A 6 16.71 -25.68 -22.60
CA PRO A 6 15.72 -25.89 -21.56
C PRO A 6 14.29 -25.69 -22.10
N PRO A 7 13.31 -26.52 -21.70
CA PRO A 7 11.96 -26.48 -22.27
C PRO A 7 11.26 -25.16 -21.96
N ARG A 8 10.82 -24.44 -23.00
CA ARG A 8 10.02 -23.21 -22.85
C ARG A 8 8.73 -23.49 -22.09
N ARG A 9 8.54 -22.80 -20.96
CA ARG A 9 7.29 -22.84 -20.19
C ARG A 9 6.13 -22.28 -21.02
N LYS A 10 4.97 -22.92 -20.91
CA LYS A 10 3.72 -22.45 -21.53
C LYS A 10 3.24 -21.18 -20.83
N THR A 11 3.38 -20.04 -21.48
CA THR A 11 2.78 -18.78 -21.04
C THR A 11 1.29 -18.79 -21.35
N LEU A 12 0.44 -18.61 -20.33
CA LEU A 12 -0.98 -18.37 -20.52
C LEU A 12 -1.15 -17.05 -21.29
N SER A 13 -1.58 -17.15 -22.54
CA SER A 13 -1.89 -15.99 -23.37
C SER A 13 -3.16 -15.33 -22.85
N LEU A 14 -3.03 -14.12 -22.29
CA LEU A 14 -4.21 -13.30 -21.99
C LEU A 14 -4.79 -12.82 -23.31
N LYS A 15 -5.94 -13.41 -23.66
CA LYS A 15 -6.81 -12.97 -24.75
C LYS A 15 -7.14 -11.49 -24.53
N SER A 16 -6.87 -10.65 -25.54
CA SER A 16 -7.20 -9.22 -25.55
C SER A 16 -8.66 -8.96 -25.16
N PRO A 17 -8.97 -7.82 -24.51
CA PRO A 17 -10.35 -7.45 -24.24
C PRO A 17 -11.03 -7.00 -25.55
N VAL A 18 -11.66 -7.94 -26.24
CA VAL A 18 -12.74 -7.59 -27.18
C VAL A 18 -13.91 -7.15 -26.32
N ALA A 19 -14.20 -5.85 -26.36
CA ALA A 19 -15.42 -5.29 -25.82
C ALA A 19 -16.61 -5.96 -26.51
N ALA A 20 -17.41 -6.70 -25.73
CA ALA A 20 -18.66 -7.25 -26.22
C ALA A 20 -19.59 -6.10 -26.67
N PRO A 21 -20.22 -6.17 -27.86
CA PRO A 21 -21.27 -5.22 -28.23
C PRO A 21 -22.47 -5.48 -27.31
N GLY A 22 -22.65 -4.61 -26.31
CA GLY A 22 -23.70 -4.73 -25.29
C GLY A 22 -23.25 -4.52 -23.84
N GLY A 23 -22.00 -4.11 -23.58
CA GLY A 23 -21.56 -3.70 -22.24
C GLY A 23 -22.28 -2.43 -21.75
N PRO A 24 -22.55 -2.29 -20.43
CA PRO A 24 -23.16 -1.09 -19.87
C PRO A 24 -22.33 0.15 -20.23
N PRO A 25 -22.98 1.29 -20.50
CA PRO A 25 -22.27 2.47 -20.97
C PRO A 25 -21.17 2.86 -19.96
N PRO A 26 -20.00 3.31 -20.44
CA PRO A 26 -18.95 3.80 -19.55
C PRO A 26 -19.52 4.91 -18.69
N LEU A 27 -19.28 4.85 -17.38
CA LEU A 27 -19.70 5.89 -16.46
C LEU A 27 -19.01 7.19 -16.87
N GLU A 28 -19.80 8.07 -17.48
CA GLU A 28 -19.43 9.41 -17.89
C GLU A 28 -18.73 10.12 -16.73
N ARG A 29 -17.55 10.67 -17.03
CA ARG A 29 -16.76 11.48 -16.10
C ARG A 29 -17.59 12.71 -15.72
N MET A 30 -18.19 12.67 -14.53
CA MET A 30 -19.06 13.73 -14.03
C MET A 30 -18.33 15.09 -14.04
N VAL A 31 -18.68 15.93 -15.00
CA VAL A 31 -18.32 17.36 -15.05
C VAL A 31 -19.17 18.05 -13.99
N LYS A 32 -18.52 18.73 -13.03
CA LYS A 32 -19.19 19.54 -12.00
C LYS A 32 -20.09 20.59 -12.65
N PRO A 33 -21.40 20.62 -12.36
CA PRO A 33 -22.22 21.80 -12.60
C PRO A 33 -22.06 22.74 -11.41
N SER A 34 -21.55 23.93 -11.70
CA SER A 34 -21.63 25.08 -10.81
C SER A 34 -23.10 25.53 -10.69
N ALA A 35 -23.50 25.84 -9.47
CA ALA A 35 -24.65 26.65 -9.05
C ALA A 35 -26.08 26.22 -9.44
N ARG A 36 -26.85 25.79 -8.44
CA ARG A 36 -28.17 26.39 -8.16
C ARG A 36 -28.65 26.10 -6.74
N THR A 37 -29.03 27.18 -6.08
CA THR A 37 -29.59 27.31 -4.75
C THR A 37 -30.75 26.35 -4.47
N THR A 38 -30.57 25.52 -3.46
CA THR A 38 -31.65 24.99 -2.63
C THR A 38 -31.21 25.16 -1.18
N VAL A 39 -31.83 26.11 -0.49
CA VAL A 39 -31.68 26.27 0.96
C VAL A 39 -32.39 25.08 1.60
N PHE A 40 -31.65 24.01 1.86
CA PHE A 40 -32.00 23.04 2.88
C PHE A 40 -31.27 23.46 4.14
N THR A 41 -31.98 23.82 5.19
CA THR A 41 -31.42 23.91 6.54
C THR A 41 -30.95 22.52 6.93
N PRO A 42 -29.63 22.24 7.00
CA PRO A 42 -29.19 20.94 7.46
C PRO A 42 -29.40 20.90 8.97
N SER A 43 -30.21 19.95 9.42
CA SER A 43 -30.10 19.43 10.79
C SER A 43 -28.62 19.14 11.05
N ALA A 44 -28.09 19.67 12.15
CA ALA A 44 -26.66 19.70 12.44
C ALA A 44 -26.00 18.35 12.13
N ALA A 45 -25.16 18.33 11.10
CA ALA A 45 -24.34 17.17 10.81
C ALA A 45 -23.41 16.94 12.02
N PRO A 46 -23.28 15.69 12.51
CA PRO A 46 -22.27 15.39 13.52
C PRO A 46 -20.90 15.84 12.99
N PRO A 47 -20.02 16.39 13.85
CA PRO A 47 -18.73 16.90 13.41
C PRO A 47 -17.98 15.79 12.66
N PRO A 48 -17.30 16.12 11.54
CA PRO A 48 -16.51 15.12 10.84
C PRO A 48 -15.49 14.51 11.81
N PRO A 49 -15.26 13.18 11.76
CA PRO A 49 -14.24 12.58 12.59
C PRO A 49 -12.90 13.29 12.33
N PRO A 50 -12.08 13.51 13.37
CA PRO A 50 -10.81 14.19 13.21
C PRO A 50 -9.99 13.51 12.09
N PRO A 51 -9.25 14.29 11.27
CA PRO A 51 -8.44 13.73 10.22
C PRO A 51 -7.50 12.68 10.82
N ALA A 52 -7.50 11.48 10.23
CA ALA A 52 -6.60 10.42 10.65
C ALA A 52 -5.16 10.98 10.65
N PRO A 53 -4.39 10.79 11.75
CA PRO A 53 -3.05 11.31 11.85
C PRO A 53 -2.24 10.87 10.62
N ALA A 54 -1.53 11.81 10.00
CA ALA A 54 -0.62 11.52 8.90
C ALA A 54 0.33 10.40 9.33
N PRO A 55 0.66 9.43 8.46
CA PRO A 55 1.55 8.33 8.80
C PRO A 55 2.96 8.87 9.08
N VAL A 56 3.17 9.26 10.34
CA VAL A 56 4.45 9.54 10.94
C VAL A 56 5.07 8.18 11.25
N GLY A 57 6.07 7.82 10.47
CA GLY A 57 6.78 6.56 10.63
C GLY A 57 8.26 6.83 10.47
N ASP A 58 9.05 6.46 11.47
CA ASP A 58 10.51 6.56 11.45
C ASP A 58 11.14 5.56 10.44
N TRP A 59 10.33 4.70 9.82
CA TRP A 59 10.77 3.65 8.92
C TRP A 59 10.18 3.78 7.52
N LYS A 60 11.00 3.45 6.51
CA LYS A 60 10.60 3.37 5.11
C LYS A 60 10.78 1.96 4.58
N CYS A 61 9.70 1.37 4.10
CA CYS A 61 9.73 0.07 3.44
C CYS A 61 10.66 0.12 2.21
N LYS A 62 11.64 -0.79 2.10
CA LYS A 62 12.54 -0.84 0.93
C LYS A 62 11.81 -1.30 -0.35
N PRO A 63 10.93 -2.32 -0.35
CA PRO A 63 10.28 -2.79 -1.57
C PRO A 63 9.24 -1.82 -2.17
N CYS A 64 8.39 -1.17 -1.37
CA CYS A 64 7.36 -0.26 -1.90
C CYS A 64 7.60 1.22 -1.63
N GLY A 65 8.52 1.56 -0.71
CA GLY A 65 8.82 2.94 -0.37
C GLY A 65 7.86 3.62 0.60
N THR A 66 6.79 2.96 1.04
CA THR A 66 5.83 3.51 2.01
C THR A 66 6.49 3.73 3.37
N ARG A 67 6.20 4.87 4.00
CA ARG A 67 6.54 5.12 5.40
C ARG A 67 5.60 4.36 6.33
N PHE A 68 6.15 3.82 7.40
CA PHE A 68 5.37 3.08 8.39
C PHE A 68 6.07 3.17 9.74
N ASP A 69 5.31 2.87 10.80
CA ASP A 69 5.82 2.71 12.15
C ASP A 69 5.71 1.23 12.54
N PRO A 70 6.79 0.58 13.01
CA PRO A 70 6.75 -0.81 13.45
C PRO A 70 5.90 -0.92 14.74
N PRO A 71 4.91 -1.84 14.79
CA PRO A 71 4.05 -1.98 15.95
C PRO A 71 4.85 -2.41 17.19
N ALA A 72 4.75 -1.63 18.28
CA ALA A 72 5.47 -1.89 19.53
C ALA A 72 4.91 -3.11 20.31
N GLU A 73 3.64 -3.45 20.09
CA GLU A 73 2.93 -4.56 20.75
C GLU A 73 3.29 -5.94 20.18
N LEU A 74 4.03 -6.02 19.07
CA LEU A 74 4.40 -7.29 18.44
C LEU A 74 5.47 -8.00 19.27
N ALA A 75 5.47 -9.33 19.37
CA ALA A 75 6.57 -10.02 20.06
C ALA A 75 7.88 -9.85 19.29
N ASP A 76 9.01 -9.90 20.00
CA ASP A 76 10.34 -9.71 19.41
C ASP A 76 10.70 -10.73 18.31
N GLU A 77 10.07 -11.91 18.35
CA GLU A 77 10.22 -12.99 17.37
C GLU A 77 9.24 -12.90 16.20
N ASP A 78 8.27 -11.98 16.26
CA ASP A 78 7.30 -11.79 15.20
C ASP A 78 7.86 -10.97 14.04
N HIS A 79 7.37 -11.30 12.84
CA HIS A 79 7.76 -10.61 11.63
C HIS A 79 6.93 -9.35 11.41
N VAL A 80 7.58 -8.19 11.39
CA VAL A 80 6.96 -6.94 10.99
C VAL A 80 6.71 -6.96 9.48
N ARG A 81 5.47 -6.67 9.10
CA ARG A 81 5.03 -6.59 7.70
C ARG A 81 4.74 -5.15 7.32
N CYS A 82 5.04 -4.81 6.07
CA CYS A 82 4.68 -3.50 5.55
C CYS A 82 3.15 -3.38 5.43
N PRO A 83 2.50 -2.35 5.99
CA PRO A 83 1.05 -2.18 5.87
C PRO A 83 0.58 -1.87 4.44
N SER A 84 1.48 -1.44 3.55
CA SER A 84 1.15 -1.05 2.17
C SER A 84 1.37 -2.16 1.13
N CYS A 85 2.45 -2.95 1.24
CA CYS A 85 2.74 -4.02 0.29
C CYS A 85 2.76 -5.42 0.91
N ASN A 86 2.48 -5.54 2.21
CA ASN A 86 2.47 -6.78 2.98
C ASN A 86 3.78 -7.61 2.94
N ALA A 87 4.88 -7.00 2.48
CA ALA A 87 6.19 -7.63 2.47
C ALA A 87 6.70 -7.83 3.90
N ARG A 88 7.38 -8.96 4.15
CA ARG A 88 8.10 -9.21 5.41
C ARG A 88 9.34 -8.32 5.45
N LEU A 89 9.42 -7.43 6.44
CA LEU A 89 10.49 -6.45 6.56
C LEU A 89 11.60 -6.92 7.49
N GLY A 90 11.28 -7.65 8.55
CA GLY A 90 12.24 -8.19 9.52
C GLY A 90 11.55 -8.56 10.83
N LEU A 91 12.32 -8.92 11.84
CA LEU A 91 11.80 -9.21 13.18
C LEU A 91 11.55 -7.92 13.96
N ALA A 92 10.56 -7.90 14.84
CA ALA A 92 10.28 -6.73 15.67
C ALA A 92 11.45 -6.34 16.58
N SER A 93 12.25 -7.31 17.02
CA SER A 93 13.50 -7.10 17.76
C SER A 93 14.55 -6.31 16.97
N ASP A 94 14.70 -6.59 15.67
CA ASP A 94 15.67 -5.88 14.82
C ASP A 94 15.31 -4.39 14.64
N PHE A 95 14.01 -4.06 14.69
CA PHE A 95 13.50 -2.68 14.66
C PHE A 95 13.70 -1.95 15.99
N ARG A 96 13.67 -2.68 17.13
CA ARG A 96 13.81 -2.15 18.50
C ARG A 96 15.23 -2.16 19.03
N SER A 97 16.15 -2.82 18.34
CA SER A 97 17.57 -2.86 18.72
C SER A 97 18.17 -1.45 18.69
N ASP A 98 19.07 -1.15 19.64
CA ASP A 98 19.84 0.10 19.68
C ASP A 98 21.35 -0.21 19.57
N PRO A 99 22.02 0.12 18.44
CA PRO A 99 21.49 0.70 17.22
C PRO A 99 20.65 -0.30 16.38
N PRO A 100 19.68 0.18 15.59
CA PRO A 100 18.79 -0.68 14.82
C PRO A 100 19.53 -1.49 13.76
N ASN A 101 19.21 -2.77 13.62
CA ASN A 101 19.90 -3.68 12.69
C ASN A 101 19.39 -3.55 11.24
N VAL A 102 19.63 -2.39 10.64
CA VAL A 102 19.17 -2.07 9.27
C VAL A 102 19.72 -3.01 8.18
N ALA A 103 20.76 -3.80 8.47
CA ALA A 103 21.31 -4.79 7.55
C ALA A 103 20.41 -6.01 7.40
N LYS A 104 19.75 -6.44 8.49
CA LYS A 104 18.78 -7.54 8.49
C LYS A 104 17.39 -7.09 8.03
N LEU A 105 17.08 -5.81 8.20
CA LEU A 105 15.80 -5.22 7.84
C LEU A 105 15.71 -4.88 6.33
N ARG A 106 14.59 -5.23 5.71
CA ARG A 106 14.18 -4.70 4.39
C ARG A 106 13.46 -3.35 4.54
N ALA A 107 13.89 -2.54 5.50
CA ALA A 107 13.41 -1.19 5.77
C ALA A 107 14.60 -0.24 5.96
N ARG A 108 14.40 1.04 5.68
CA ARG A 108 15.37 2.11 5.93
C ARG A 108 14.90 2.94 7.11
N TYR A 109 15.80 3.25 8.04
CA TYR A 109 15.53 4.19 9.12
C TYR A 109 15.62 5.63 8.57
N LEU A 110 14.60 6.44 8.82
CA LEU A 110 14.46 7.81 8.32
C LEU A 110 14.81 8.87 9.37
N LYS A 111 14.82 8.51 10.65
CA LYS A 111 15.24 9.43 11.70
C LYS A 111 16.73 9.73 11.50
N LYS A 112 17.05 11.00 11.22
CA LYS A 112 18.43 11.47 11.25
C LYS A 112 18.96 11.20 12.67
N ALA A 113 20.06 10.46 12.74
CA ALA A 113 20.90 10.41 13.94
C ALA A 113 21.37 11.82 14.31
#